data_AF-K1HCH2-F1
#
_entry.id   AF-K1HCH2-F1
#
_cell.length_a   1.000
_cell.length_b   1.000
_cell.length_c   1.000
_cell.angle_alpha   90.00
_cell.angle_beta   90.00
_cell.angle_gamma   90.00
#
_symmetry.space_group_name_H-M   'P 1'
#
loop_
_entity.id
_entity.type
_entity.pdbx_description
1 polymer ?
#
loop_
_entity_poly.entity_id
_entity_poly.type
_entity_poly.pdbx_seq_one_letter_code
_entity_poly.pdbx_strand_id
1 'polypeptide(L)'
;MIKKIFMCLMLVFAFTACQSLNYIKEKNETIQLVVKGNDNNIYMLGNNYDYQFSGKDADRLLRLSNFPKELNFSREQLKNASVNIHVDARDGSVGLDFGSRITINKKSRNNANYEKEQKVFYENLKNELNRRKVRYKIEENSEEWVIVLLDVPYFEGKVVKLQNRSEFLEKGKGQYIDVPSKLYLTDPPSQAVEGVVGGLMGAVVVPVKVVLAIPALVVLPFLIPFMKIGNTP
;
A
#
# COMPACT_ATOMS: atom_id res chain seq x y z
N MET A 1 12.46 53.85 -34.96
CA MET A 1 11.61 53.41 -33.82
C MET A 1 11.82 51.92 -33.42
N ILE A 2 12.99 51.31 -33.67
CA ILE A 2 13.23 49.88 -33.40
C ILE A 2 13.96 49.62 -32.05
N LYS A 3 14.50 50.66 -31.40
CA LYS A 3 15.25 50.49 -30.13
C LYS A 3 14.39 50.38 -28.86
N LYS A 4 13.08 50.65 -28.90
CA LYS A 4 12.21 50.57 -27.70
C LYS A 4 11.47 49.25 -27.53
N ILE A 5 11.38 48.41 -28.58
CA ILE A 5 10.64 47.14 -28.52
C ILE A 5 11.50 46.00 -27.94
N PHE A 6 12.83 46.08 -28.05
CA PHE A 6 13.72 45.03 -27.51
C PHE A 6 13.89 45.09 -25.98
N MET A 7 13.58 46.22 -25.33
CA MET A 7 13.73 46.36 -23.87
C MET A 7 12.54 45.82 -23.07
N CYS A 8 11.37 45.61 -23.71
CA CYS A 8 10.24 44.92 -23.08
C CYS A 8 10.32 43.39 -23.23
N LEU A 9 11.08 42.86 -24.19
CA LEU A 9 11.17 41.42 -24.41
C LEU A 9 12.11 40.71 -23.40
N MET A 10 13.00 41.46 -22.73
CA MET A 10 13.84 40.93 -21.64
C MET A 10 13.13 40.88 -20.27
N LEU A 11 11.95 41.51 -20.12
CA LEU A 11 11.28 41.61 -18.82
C LEU A 11 10.18 40.55 -18.58
N VAL A 12 9.90 39.68 -19.56
CA VAL A 12 8.87 38.62 -19.44
C VAL A 12 9.48 37.23 -19.13
N PHE A 13 10.81 37.11 -19.06
CA PHE A 13 11.47 35.86 -18.67
C PHE A 13 11.64 35.66 -17.15
N ALA A 14 10.97 36.47 -16.31
CA ALA A 14 11.12 36.39 -14.86
C ALA A 14 10.12 35.47 -14.14
N PHE A 15 9.09 34.93 -14.81
CA PHE A 15 8.08 34.11 -14.13
C PHE A 15 7.50 33.05 -15.04
N THR A 16 8.13 31.88 -15.14
CA THR A 16 7.45 30.56 -15.23
C THR A 16 8.49 29.45 -15.17
N ALA A 17 9.15 29.31 -14.02
CA ALA A 17 9.77 28.04 -13.65
C ALA A 17 9.67 27.83 -12.14
N CYS A 18 8.49 28.12 -11.55
CA CYS A 18 8.03 27.28 -10.45
C CYS A 18 7.57 25.96 -11.08
N GLN A 19 8.52 25.13 -11.52
CA GLN A 19 8.24 23.70 -11.49
C GLN A 19 8.14 23.39 -10.00
N SER A 20 6.92 23.21 -9.50
CA SER A 20 6.73 22.63 -8.17
C SER A 20 7.40 21.26 -8.22
N LEU A 21 8.64 21.20 -7.72
CA LEU A 21 9.30 19.95 -7.39
C LEU A 21 8.40 19.32 -6.34
N ASN A 22 7.52 18.40 -6.76
CA ASN A 22 6.75 17.59 -5.82
C ASN A 22 7.78 16.88 -4.94
N TYR A 23 7.99 17.37 -3.73
CA TYR A 23 8.89 16.76 -2.77
C TYR A 23 8.26 15.45 -2.32
N ILE A 24 8.93 14.35 -2.64
CA ILE A 24 8.53 13.01 -2.20
C ILE A 24 9.46 12.60 -1.06
N LYS A 25 8.94 12.53 0.16
CA LYS A 25 9.66 11.99 1.31
C LYS A 25 9.32 10.51 1.47
N GLU A 26 10.30 9.64 1.28
CA GLU A 26 10.19 8.21 1.58
C GLU A 26 10.43 7.95 3.07
N LYS A 27 9.55 7.15 3.69
CA LYS A 27 9.67 6.65 5.06
C LYS A 27 9.37 5.16 5.10
N ASN A 28 9.95 4.47 6.08
CA ASN A 28 9.53 3.12 6.40
C ASN A 28 8.18 3.16 7.12
N GLU A 29 7.29 2.25 6.73
CA GLU A 29 5.99 2.04 7.35
C GLU A 29 5.81 0.55 7.64
N THR A 30 5.05 0.21 8.67
CA THR A 30 4.63 -1.17 8.90
C THR A 30 3.14 -1.18 9.18
N ILE A 31 2.37 -1.85 8.33
CA ILE A 31 0.96 -2.09 8.61
C ILE A 31 0.87 -3.25 9.59
N GLN A 32 0.48 -2.92 10.82
CA GLN A 32 0.42 -3.87 11.94
C GLN A 32 -0.89 -4.66 11.92
N LEU A 33 -2.00 -3.94 11.72
CA LEU A 33 -3.35 -4.46 11.88
C LEU A 33 -4.29 -3.96 10.79
N VAL A 34 -5.18 -4.82 10.30
CA VAL A 34 -6.31 -4.46 9.45
C VAL A 34 -7.62 -4.74 10.18
N VAL A 35 -8.52 -3.77 10.23
CA VAL A 35 -9.80 -3.84 10.96
C VAL A 35 -10.94 -3.48 10.03
N LYS A 36 -12.04 -4.24 10.08
CA LYS A 36 -13.31 -3.84 9.48
C LYS A 36 -14.19 -3.18 10.54
N GLY A 37 -14.56 -1.93 10.32
CA GLY A 37 -15.49 -1.19 11.18
C GLY A 37 -16.95 -1.56 10.92
N ASN A 38 -17.84 -1.24 11.86
CA ASN A 38 -19.30 -1.42 11.69
C ASN A 38 -19.90 -0.48 10.64
N ASP A 39 -19.16 0.55 10.28
CA ASP A 39 -19.45 1.49 9.19
C ASP A 39 -19.06 0.94 7.81
N ASN A 40 -18.69 -0.36 7.73
CA ASN A 40 -18.18 -1.04 6.53
C ASN A 40 -16.88 -0.47 5.95
N ASN A 41 -16.19 0.41 6.70
CA ASN A 41 -14.88 0.88 6.31
C ASN A 41 -13.80 -0.11 6.74
N ILE A 42 -12.70 -0.15 5.98
CA ILE A 42 -11.49 -0.87 6.36
C ILE A 42 -10.47 0.13 6.90
N TYR A 43 -9.91 -0.21 8.05
CA TYR A 43 -8.90 0.56 8.74
C TYR A 43 -7.59 -0.21 8.75
N MET A 44 -6.50 0.39 8.25
CA MET A 44 -5.16 -0.16 8.33
C MET A 44 -4.36 0.66 9.33
N LEU A 45 -3.88 0.02 10.39
CA LEU A 45 -3.12 0.67 11.46
C LEU A 45 -1.63 0.52 11.15
N GLY A 46 -1.03 1.63 10.76
CA GLY A 46 0.41 1.76 10.56
C GLY A 46 1.15 2.14 11.84
N ASN A 47 2.48 2.15 11.76
CA ASN A 47 3.33 2.71 12.80
C ASN A 47 3.52 4.23 12.66
N ASN A 48 3.36 4.81 11.45
CA ASN A 48 3.32 6.28 11.30
C ASN A 48 1.90 6.84 11.27
N TYR A 49 1.01 6.25 10.47
CA TYR A 49 -0.36 6.73 10.27
C TYR A 49 -1.37 5.59 10.27
N ASP A 50 -2.62 5.90 10.64
CA ASP A 50 -3.75 4.99 10.40
C ASP A 50 -4.46 5.42 9.11
N TYR A 51 -4.97 4.45 8.35
CA TYR A 51 -5.57 4.67 7.04
C TYR A 51 -6.99 4.13 7.02
N GLN A 52 -7.92 4.89 6.42
CA GLN A 52 -9.30 4.48 6.21
C GLN A 52 -9.59 4.33 4.71
N PHE A 53 -10.16 3.18 4.34
CA PHE A 53 -10.64 2.88 3.00
C PHE A 53 -12.14 2.58 3.06
N SER A 54 -12.88 3.12 2.09
CA SER A 54 -14.35 3.03 2.06
C SER A 54 -14.86 2.52 0.73
N GLY A 55 -16.13 2.12 0.69
CA GLY A 55 -16.78 1.67 -0.55
C GLY A 55 -16.47 0.23 -0.93
N LYS A 56 -16.87 -0.14 -2.17
CA LYS A 56 -16.85 -1.53 -2.65
C LYS A 56 -15.44 -2.12 -2.73
N ASP A 57 -14.43 -1.28 -2.95
CA ASP A 57 -13.03 -1.73 -3.04
C ASP A 57 -12.39 -1.96 -1.66
N ALA A 58 -12.97 -1.47 -0.58
CA ALA A 58 -12.47 -1.72 0.77
C ALA A 58 -12.57 -3.23 1.14
N ASP A 59 -13.66 -3.91 0.76
CA ASP A 59 -13.77 -5.36 0.96
C ASP A 59 -12.76 -6.15 0.13
N ARG A 60 -12.35 -5.64 -1.04
CA ARG A 60 -11.27 -6.23 -1.85
C ARG A 60 -9.93 -6.07 -1.15
N LEU A 61 -9.66 -4.90 -0.55
CA LEU A 61 -8.46 -4.63 0.24
C LEU A 61 -8.33 -5.62 1.41
N LEU A 62 -9.43 -5.89 2.12
CA LEU A 62 -9.45 -6.87 3.22
C LEU A 62 -9.12 -8.29 2.76
N ARG A 63 -9.58 -8.70 1.57
CA ARG A 63 -9.23 -10.02 1.02
C ARG A 63 -7.75 -10.10 0.64
N LEU A 64 -7.19 -9.01 0.10
CA LEU A 64 -5.77 -8.94 -0.24
C LEU A 64 -4.89 -8.96 1.01
N SER A 65 -5.30 -8.32 2.11
CA SER A 65 -4.55 -8.39 3.37
C SER A 65 -4.50 -9.80 3.96
N ASN A 66 -5.45 -10.69 3.60
CA ASN A 66 -5.44 -12.09 4.01
C ASN A 66 -4.52 -12.98 3.15
N PHE A 67 -4.20 -12.55 1.93
CA PHE A 67 -3.46 -13.37 0.96
C PHE A 67 -2.10 -13.89 1.46
N PRO A 68 -1.24 -13.08 2.09
CA PRO A 68 0.05 -13.60 2.59
C PRO A 68 -0.12 -14.65 3.69
N LYS A 69 -1.14 -14.50 4.54
CA LYS A 69 -1.44 -15.45 5.61
C LYS A 69 -2.00 -16.76 5.06
N GLU A 70 -2.91 -16.70 4.10
CA GLU A 70 -3.49 -17.89 3.43
C GLU A 70 -2.41 -18.74 2.75
N LEU A 71 -1.35 -18.11 2.24
CA LEU A 71 -0.21 -18.77 1.61
C LEU A 71 0.96 -19.04 2.55
N ASN A 72 0.81 -18.80 3.85
CA ASN A 72 1.85 -18.99 4.87
C ASN A 72 3.17 -18.31 4.53
N PHE A 73 3.13 -17.05 4.11
CA PHE A 73 4.34 -16.27 3.83
C PHE A 73 5.24 -16.23 5.07
N SER A 74 6.52 -16.54 4.88
CA SER A 74 7.53 -16.30 5.90
C SER A 74 7.77 -14.80 6.08
N ARG A 75 8.37 -14.40 7.20
CA ARG A 75 8.80 -13.00 7.40
C ARG A 75 9.74 -12.50 6.31
N GLU A 76 10.57 -13.38 5.76
CA GLU A 76 11.47 -13.03 4.66
C GLU A 76 10.69 -12.74 3.38
N GLN A 77 9.70 -13.57 3.06
CA GLN A 77 8.84 -13.39 1.89
C GLN A 77 7.97 -12.13 2.03
N LEU A 78 7.49 -11.83 3.23
CA LEU A 78 6.75 -10.59 3.52
C LEU A 78 7.61 -9.33 3.30
N LYS A 79 8.90 -9.36 3.65
CA LYS A 79 9.82 -8.22 3.39
C LYS A 79 9.99 -7.94 1.91
N ASN A 80 9.89 -8.97 1.09
CA ASN A 80 10.06 -8.88 -0.36
C ASN A 80 8.76 -8.59 -1.11
N ALA A 81 7.62 -8.62 -0.43
CA ALA A 81 6.33 -8.14 -0.93
C ALA A 81 6.14 -6.70 -0.45
N SER A 82 6.66 -5.72 -1.20
CA SER A 82 6.51 -4.32 -0.81
C SER A 82 5.04 -3.90 -0.87
N VAL A 83 4.55 -3.10 0.07
CA VAL A 83 3.30 -2.33 -0.08
C VAL A 83 3.68 -0.87 -0.15
N ASN A 84 3.20 -0.14 -1.15
CA ASN A 84 3.47 1.28 -1.30
C ASN A 84 2.24 2.07 -0.87
N ILE A 85 2.47 3.09 -0.05
CA ILE A 85 1.45 3.98 0.46
C ILE A 85 1.87 5.38 0.08
N HIS A 86 1.04 6.05 -0.69
CA HIS A 86 1.20 7.41 -1.13
C HIS A 86 0.25 8.29 -0.33
N VAL A 87 0.77 9.33 0.31
CA VAL A 87 -0.04 10.27 1.08
C VAL A 87 0.19 11.69 0.56
N ASP A 88 -0.89 12.38 0.21
CA ASP A 88 -0.85 13.83 0.02
C ASP A 88 -0.89 14.51 1.38
N ALA A 89 0.18 15.24 1.72
CA ALA A 89 0.31 15.81 3.05
C ALA A 89 -0.68 16.96 3.33
N ARG A 90 -1.26 17.54 2.27
CA ARG A 90 -2.12 18.73 2.33
C ARG A 90 -3.53 18.39 2.78
N ASP A 91 -4.10 17.32 2.21
CA ASP A 91 -5.49 16.92 2.48
C ASP A 91 -5.60 15.55 3.15
N GLY A 92 -4.49 14.83 3.29
CA GLY A 92 -4.45 13.50 3.90
C GLY A 92 -5.06 12.41 3.01
N SER A 93 -5.24 12.66 1.71
CA SER A 93 -5.63 11.62 0.75
C SER A 93 -4.56 10.55 0.64
N VAL A 94 -4.99 9.30 0.44
CA VAL A 94 -4.13 8.12 0.43
C VAL A 94 -4.36 7.34 -0.84
N GLY A 95 -3.26 7.01 -1.53
CA GLY A 95 -3.20 5.95 -2.52
C GLY A 95 -2.46 4.75 -1.95
N LEU A 96 -3.03 3.56 -2.08
CA LEU A 96 -2.35 2.32 -1.70
C LEU A 96 -2.27 1.39 -2.91
N ASP A 97 -1.06 0.93 -3.21
CA ASP A 97 -0.80 -0.15 -4.15
C ASP A 97 0.02 -1.25 -3.49
N PHE A 98 -0.34 -2.50 -3.80
CA PHE A 98 0.47 -3.64 -3.41
C PHE A 98 1.63 -3.72 -4.39
N GLY A 99 2.85 -3.67 -3.89
CA GLY A 99 4.05 -3.72 -4.72
C GLY A 99 3.93 -4.77 -5.80
N SER A 100 4.13 -4.34 -7.04
CA SER A 100 3.93 -5.19 -8.21
C SER A 100 4.93 -6.33 -8.30
N ARG A 101 5.90 -6.44 -7.38
CA ARG A 101 7.01 -7.40 -7.45
C ARG A 101 7.09 -8.20 -6.16
N ILE A 102 7.10 -9.53 -6.30
CA ILE A 102 7.38 -10.48 -5.21
C ILE A 102 8.69 -11.18 -5.56
N THR A 103 9.73 -10.90 -4.78
CA THR A 103 11.06 -11.51 -4.95
C THR A 103 11.24 -12.72 -4.04
N ILE A 104 11.63 -13.85 -4.64
CA ILE A 104 11.89 -15.12 -3.95
C ILE A 104 13.34 -15.50 -4.21
N ASN A 105 14.17 -15.38 -3.18
CA ASN A 105 15.58 -15.75 -3.26
C ASN A 105 15.71 -17.27 -3.43
N LYS A 106 16.59 -17.73 -4.32
CA LYS A 106 16.91 -19.15 -4.51
C LYS A 106 17.90 -19.65 -3.48
N LYS A 107 18.75 -18.77 -2.95
CA LYS A 107 19.89 -19.13 -2.10
C LYS A 107 19.83 -18.42 -0.77
N SER A 108 20.26 -19.12 0.28
CA SER A 108 20.54 -18.58 1.60
C SER A 108 21.94 -19.00 2.02
N ARG A 109 22.65 -18.13 2.75
CA ARG A 109 24.04 -18.39 3.16
C ARG A 109 24.18 -19.65 4.03
N ASN A 110 23.14 -20.02 4.78
CA ASN A 110 23.24 -20.99 5.87
C ASN A 110 22.23 -22.16 5.78
N ASN A 111 21.58 -22.38 4.63
CA ASN A 111 20.60 -23.48 4.50
C ASN A 111 20.71 -24.18 3.13
N ALA A 112 21.21 -25.41 3.14
CA ALA A 112 21.40 -26.24 1.93
C ALA A 112 20.07 -26.69 1.28
N ASN A 113 18.97 -26.72 2.05
CA ASN A 113 17.63 -27.08 1.54
C ASN A 113 16.81 -25.86 1.11
N TYR A 114 17.34 -24.65 1.28
CA TYR A 114 16.60 -23.40 1.08
C TYR A 114 16.02 -23.30 -0.33
N GLU A 115 16.80 -23.61 -1.37
CA GLU A 115 16.32 -23.53 -2.75
C GLU A 115 15.11 -24.43 -2.99
N LYS A 116 15.11 -25.64 -2.41
CA LYS A 116 14.01 -26.59 -2.53
C LYS A 116 12.75 -26.08 -1.84
N GLU A 117 12.89 -25.50 -0.65
CA GLU A 117 11.77 -24.89 0.10
C GLU A 117 11.18 -23.69 -0.63
N GLN A 118 12.04 -22.80 -1.15
CA GLN A 118 11.61 -21.62 -1.90
C GLN A 118 10.98 -22.00 -3.24
N LYS A 119 11.43 -23.09 -3.88
CA LYS A 119 10.80 -23.62 -5.09
C LYS A 119 9.37 -24.13 -4.82
N VAL A 120 9.14 -24.80 -3.69
CA VAL A 120 7.78 -25.22 -3.28
C VAL A 120 6.88 -24.00 -3.08
N PHE A 121 7.38 -22.98 -2.38
CA PHE A 121 6.64 -21.73 -2.20
C PHE A 121 6.32 -21.05 -3.53
N TYR A 122 7.31 -20.92 -4.42
CA TYR A 122 7.16 -20.33 -5.75
C TYR A 122 6.08 -21.02 -6.59
N GLU A 123 6.08 -22.36 -6.65
CA GLU A 123 5.07 -23.10 -7.40
C GLU A 123 3.68 -22.99 -6.76
N ASN A 124 3.59 -23.02 -5.43
CA ASN A 124 2.32 -22.80 -4.73
C ASN A 124 1.75 -21.40 -5.00
N LEU A 125 2.61 -20.38 -4.97
CA LEU A 125 2.22 -19.00 -5.27
C LEU A 125 1.72 -18.87 -6.72
N LYS A 126 2.45 -19.44 -7.70
CA LYS A 126 2.00 -19.47 -9.10
C LYS A 126 0.63 -20.13 -9.27
N ASN A 127 0.45 -21.30 -8.67
CA ASN A 127 -0.81 -22.04 -8.72
C ASN A 127 -1.95 -21.21 -8.14
N GLU A 128 -1.71 -20.52 -7.04
CA GLU A 128 -2.71 -19.67 -6.41
C GLU A 128 -3.05 -18.42 -7.24
N LEU A 129 -2.04 -17.76 -7.80
CA LEU A 129 -2.24 -16.62 -8.71
C LEU A 129 -3.06 -17.04 -9.94
N ASN A 130 -2.74 -18.20 -10.54
CA ASN A 130 -3.49 -18.79 -11.65
C ASN A 130 -4.95 -19.10 -11.25
N ARG A 131 -5.15 -19.75 -10.09
CA ARG A 131 -6.47 -20.09 -9.55
C ARG A 131 -7.33 -18.84 -9.35
N ARG A 132 -6.72 -17.74 -8.88
CA ARG A 132 -7.39 -16.44 -8.67
C ARG A 132 -7.48 -15.59 -9.94
N LYS A 133 -6.93 -16.05 -11.06
CA LYS A 133 -6.84 -15.33 -12.34
C LYS A 133 -6.14 -13.97 -12.21
N VAL A 134 -5.11 -13.90 -11.37
CA VAL A 134 -4.24 -12.72 -11.29
C VAL A 134 -3.29 -12.76 -12.47
N ARG A 135 -3.15 -11.63 -13.20
CA ARG A 135 -2.16 -11.54 -14.27
C ARG A 135 -0.78 -11.30 -13.66
N TYR A 136 0.22 -12.02 -14.14
CA TYR A 136 1.60 -11.82 -13.72
C TYR A 136 2.57 -12.22 -14.85
N LYS A 137 3.79 -11.71 -14.78
CA LYS A 137 4.94 -12.20 -15.53
C LYS A 137 6.01 -12.71 -14.56
N ILE A 138 6.88 -13.57 -15.06
CA ILE A 138 8.01 -14.10 -14.31
C ILE A 138 9.28 -13.51 -14.90
N GLU A 139 10.10 -12.94 -14.02
CA GLU A 139 11.49 -12.60 -14.30
C GLU A 139 12.36 -13.56 -13.47
N GLU A 140 13.26 -14.31 -14.09
CA GLU A 140 14.08 -15.31 -13.42
C GLU A 140 15.55 -15.12 -13.76
N ASN A 141 16.41 -15.20 -12.74
CA ASN A 141 17.85 -15.25 -12.92
C ASN A 141 18.46 -16.35 -12.02
N SER A 142 19.78 -16.42 -11.91
CA SER A 142 20.48 -17.46 -11.11
C SER A 142 20.30 -17.32 -9.59
N GLU A 143 19.80 -16.18 -9.11
CA GLU A 143 19.72 -15.83 -7.70
C GLU A 143 18.28 -15.77 -7.17
N GLU A 144 17.31 -15.43 -8.02
CA GLU A 144 15.94 -15.15 -7.61
C GLU A 144 14.90 -15.54 -8.67
N TRP A 145 13.69 -15.85 -8.19
CA TRP A 145 12.46 -15.77 -8.97
C TRP A 145 11.74 -14.48 -8.61
N VAL A 146 11.36 -13.68 -9.60
CA VAL A 146 10.59 -12.45 -9.39
C VAL A 146 9.26 -12.58 -10.11
N ILE A 147 8.17 -12.59 -9.33
CA ILE A 147 6.81 -12.55 -9.86
C ILE A 147 6.39 -11.10 -9.91
N VAL A 148 6.09 -10.62 -11.12
CA VAL A 148 5.60 -9.26 -11.34
C VAL A 148 4.11 -9.31 -11.63
N LEU A 149 3.29 -8.84 -10.69
CA LEU A 149 1.85 -8.72 -10.83
C LEU A 149 1.53 -7.63 -11.85
N LEU A 150 0.69 -7.97 -12.82
CA LEU A 150 0.17 -7.08 -13.84
C LEU A 150 -1.25 -6.67 -13.38
N ASP A 151 -1.54 -5.37 -13.35
CA ASP A 151 -2.79 -4.78 -12.83
C ASP A 151 -2.99 -4.90 -11.33
N VAL A 152 -1.98 -4.47 -10.60
CA VAL A 152 -2.13 -4.25 -9.17
C VAL A 152 -3.27 -3.26 -8.94
N PRO A 153 -4.24 -3.60 -8.07
CA PRO A 153 -5.28 -2.64 -7.67
C PRO A 153 -4.69 -1.45 -6.92
N TYR A 154 -5.18 -0.27 -7.28
CA TYR A 154 -4.98 0.97 -6.55
C TYR A 154 -6.19 1.22 -5.65
N PHE A 155 -5.95 1.53 -4.38
CA PHE A 155 -6.99 1.82 -3.41
C PHE A 155 -6.89 3.26 -2.94
N GLU A 156 -8.00 3.97 -3.07
CA GLU A 156 -8.14 5.34 -2.56
C GLU A 156 -8.66 5.32 -1.13
N GLY A 157 -8.02 6.12 -0.28
CA GLY A 157 -8.37 6.24 1.12
C GLY A 157 -7.97 7.59 1.68
N LYS A 158 -7.92 7.67 3.01
CA LYS A 158 -7.49 8.86 3.75
C LYS A 158 -6.78 8.52 5.04
N VAL A 159 -5.88 9.40 5.47
CA VAL A 159 -5.25 9.34 6.78
C VAL A 159 -6.28 9.68 7.86
N VAL A 160 -6.31 8.87 8.90
CA VAL A 160 -7.18 9.07 10.06
C VAL A 160 -6.39 8.91 11.36
N LYS A 161 -6.96 9.40 12.45
CA LYS A 161 -6.51 9.09 13.80
C LYS A 161 -7.60 8.30 14.50
N LEU A 162 -7.34 7.02 14.77
CA LEU A 162 -8.30 6.19 15.50
C LEU A 162 -8.27 6.53 16.99
N GLN A 163 -9.40 6.98 17.54
CA GLN A 163 -9.48 7.33 18.97
C GLN A 163 -9.18 6.14 19.88
N ASN A 164 -9.58 4.95 19.46
CA ASN A 164 -9.43 3.70 20.19
C ASN A 164 -8.31 2.81 19.61
N ARG A 165 -7.27 3.41 19.01
CA ARG A 165 -6.11 2.71 18.45
C ARG A 165 -5.50 1.71 19.43
N SER A 166 -5.24 2.12 20.68
CA SER A 166 -4.63 1.25 21.70
C SER A 166 -5.50 0.04 22.00
N GLU A 167 -6.83 0.23 22.06
CA GLU A 167 -7.75 -0.88 22.27
C GLU A 167 -7.67 -1.92 21.14
N PHE A 168 -7.53 -1.48 19.88
CA PHE A 168 -7.40 -2.40 18.74
C PHE A 168 -6.10 -3.20 18.78
N LEU A 169 -5.00 -2.54 19.12
CA LEU A 169 -3.69 -3.17 19.19
C LEU A 169 -3.54 -4.12 20.38
N GLU A 170 -4.11 -3.79 21.54
CA GLU A 170 -4.02 -4.60 22.76
C GLU A 170 -4.99 -5.79 22.76
N LYS A 171 -6.23 -5.59 22.28
CA LYS A 171 -7.27 -6.63 22.32
C LYS A 171 -7.27 -7.53 21.09
N GLY A 172 -6.41 -7.28 20.10
CA GLY A 172 -6.35 -8.05 18.86
C GLY A 172 -7.65 -8.07 18.07
N LYS A 173 -8.39 -6.96 18.11
CA LYS A 173 -9.68 -6.80 17.42
C LYS A 173 -9.46 -6.48 15.93
N GLY A 174 -8.79 -7.37 15.22
CA GLY A 174 -8.46 -7.22 13.80
C GLY A 174 -7.58 -8.35 13.27
N GLN A 175 -7.11 -8.20 12.04
CA GLN A 175 -6.18 -9.10 11.40
C GLN A 175 -4.76 -8.57 11.52
N TYR A 176 -3.92 -9.24 12.30
CA TYR A 176 -2.48 -8.94 12.35
C TYR A 176 -1.81 -9.42 11.07
N ILE A 177 -1.07 -8.52 10.42
CA ILE A 177 -0.37 -8.81 9.17
C ILE A 177 1.11 -8.44 9.19
N ASP A 178 1.52 -7.47 10.02
CA ASP A 178 2.91 -6.99 10.18
C ASP A 178 3.67 -6.90 8.84
N VAL A 179 3.11 -6.15 7.88
CA VAL A 179 3.66 -6.04 6.53
C VAL A 179 4.56 -4.82 6.42
N PRO A 180 5.86 -5.00 6.12
CA PRO A 180 6.76 -3.89 5.80
C PRO A 180 6.25 -3.14 4.56
N SER A 181 6.18 -1.83 4.66
CA SER A 181 5.62 -0.95 3.65
C SER A 181 6.52 0.26 3.43
N LYS A 182 6.41 0.86 2.25
CA LYS A 182 7.05 2.13 1.92
C LYS A 182 6.00 3.23 1.91
N LEU A 183 6.28 4.30 2.64
CA LEU A 183 5.42 5.46 2.71
C LEU A 183 6.07 6.62 1.95
N TYR A 184 5.34 7.14 0.96
CA TYR A 184 5.72 8.28 0.14
C TYR A 184 4.83 9.46 0.50
N LEU A 185 5.41 10.49 1.12
CA LEU A 185 4.70 11.73 1.45
C LEU A 185 4.96 12.77 0.36
N THR A 186 3.90 13.31 -0.24
CA THR A 186 3.98 14.40 -1.21
C THR A 186 3.67 15.75 -0.53
N ASP A 187 4.65 16.66 -0.57
CA ASP A 187 4.66 18.09 -0.15
C ASP A 187 3.58 18.62 0.82
N PRO A 188 3.93 19.04 2.06
CA PRO A 188 3.23 20.11 2.77
C PRO A 188 3.83 21.48 2.37
N PRO A 189 3.03 22.55 2.11
CA PRO A 189 3.59 23.89 1.94
C PRO A 189 4.15 24.39 3.28
N SER A 190 5.48 24.37 3.39
CA SER A 190 6.44 25.17 4.21
C SER A 190 6.10 25.71 5.62
N GLN A 191 4.96 25.44 6.26
CA GLN A 191 4.62 25.97 7.59
C GLN A 191 3.81 25.00 8.48
N ALA A 192 3.95 23.68 8.30
CA ALA A 192 3.35 22.73 9.22
C ALA A 192 4.15 22.65 10.53
N VAL A 193 3.70 23.41 11.53
CA VAL A 193 4.14 23.31 12.93
C VAL A 193 3.99 21.86 13.41
N GLU A 194 5.02 21.31 14.05
CA GLU A 194 5.13 19.93 14.59
C GLU A 194 4.08 19.53 15.65
N GLY A 195 2.92 20.19 15.72
CA GLY A 195 1.91 19.99 16.76
C GLY A 195 0.69 19.12 16.40
N VAL A 196 0.48 18.78 15.12
CA VAL A 196 -0.66 17.94 14.69
C VAL A 196 -0.12 16.73 13.94
N VAL A 197 -0.19 15.55 14.59
CA VAL A 197 0.25 14.22 14.10
C VAL A 197 1.19 14.29 12.88
N GLY A 198 2.45 14.65 13.13
CA GLY A 198 3.50 14.61 12.11
C GLY A 198 3.32 15.55 10.91
N GLY A 199 2.64 16.69 11.06
CA GLY A 199 2.57 17.77 10.07
C GLY A 199 1.52 17.61 8.96
N LEU A 200 0.58 16.67 9.10
CA LEU A 200 -0.52 16.48 8.15
C LEU A 200 -1.74 17.34 8.52
N MET A 201 -2.16 18.23 7.62
CA MET A 201 -3.30 19.14 7.83
C MET A 201 -4.67 18.44 7.69
N GLY A 202 -4.72 17.22 7.15
CA GLY A 202 -5.96 16.52 6.80
C GLY A 202 -6.40 15.35 7.68
N ALA A 203 -5.66 15.00 8.74
CA ALA A 203 -5.98 13.82 9.54
C ALA A 203 -7.28 13.98 10.36
N VAL A 204 -8.31 13.19 10.03
CA VAL A 204 -9.60 13.21 10.73
C VAL A 204 -9.59 12.21 11.90
N VAL A 205 -10.09 12.64 13.06
CA VAL A 205 -10.24 11.77 14.23
C VAL A 205 -11.52 10.94 14.10
N VAL A 206 -11.41 9.61 14.14
CA VAL A 206 -12.54 8.69 13.92
C VAL A 206 -12.73 7.76 15.13
N PRO A 207 -13.93 7.75 15.76
CA PRO A 207 -14.31 6.73 16.74
C PRO A 207 -14.85 5.48 16.03
N VAL A 208 -14.15 4.35 16.12
CA VAL A 208 -14.58 3.10 15.45
C VAL A 208 -15.20 2.15 16.46
N LYS A 209 -16.51 1.86 16.34
CA LYS A 209 -17.17 0.77 17.08
C LYS A 209 -17.09 -0.51 16.24
N VAL A 210 -16.55 -1.60 16.80
CA VAL A 210 -16.29 -2.87 16.10
C VAL A 210 -17.33 -3.94 16.41
N VAL A 211 -17.67 -4.75 15.40
CA VAL A 211 -17.77 -6.22 15.44
C VAL A 211 -17.43 -6.77 14.04
N LEU A 212 -16.34 -7.55 13.95
CA LEU A 212 -16.32 -8.93 13.47
C LEU A 212 -14.89 -9.43 13.67
N ALA A 213 -14.71 -10.34 14.63
CA ALA A 213 -13.59 -11.27 14.54
C ALA A 213 -13.76 -11.95 13.18
N ILE A 214 -12.94 -11.62 12.19
CA ILE A 214 -13.01 -12.24 10.86
C ILE A 214 -12.68 -13.71 11.12
N PRO A 215 -13.66 -14.63 11.13
CA PRO A 215 -13.33 -16.02 11.30
C PRO A 215 -12.45 -16.38 10.11
N ALA A 216 -11.33 -17.04 10.38
CA ALA A 216 -10.36 -17.51 9.38
C ALA A 216 -10.94 -18.55 8.39
N LEU A 217 -12.26 -18.59 8.20
CA LEU A 217 -12.97 -19.65 7.54
C LEU A 217 -14.22 -19.09 6.84
N VAL A 218 -14.00 -18.38 5.74
CA VAL A 218 -14.97 -18.38 4.66
C VAL A 218 -14.22 -18.72 3.39
N VAL A 219 -13.92 -20.01 3.24
CA VAL A 219 -13.70 -20.63 1.93
C VAL A 219 -15.05 -20.61 1.21
N LEU A 220 -15.50 -19.43 0.77
CA LEU A 220 -16.52 -19.35 -0.26
C LEU A 220 -15.77 -19.35 -1.60
N PRO A 221 -16.03 -20.34 -2.48
CA PRO A 221 -15.45 -20.39 -3.81
C PRO A 221 -16.14 -19.33 -4.67
N PHE A 222 -15.83 -18.05 -4.47
CA PHE A 222 -16.27 -17.01 -5.41
C PHE A 222 -15.27 -16.91 -6.56
N LEU A 223 -15.55 -17.77 -7.54
CA LEU A 223 -15.14 -17.67 -8.92
C LEU A 223 -15.55 -16.30 -9.49
N ILE A 224 -14.58 -15.38 -9.61
CA ILE A 224 -14.46 -14.34 -10.68
C ILE A 224 -15.44 -13.14 -10.57
N PRO A 225 -15.05 -11.90 -10.96
CA PRO A 225 -13.77 -11.49 -11.56
C PRO A 225 -12.95 -10.57 -10.66
N PHE A 226 -11.68 -10.93 -10.45
CA PHE A 226 -10.62 -9.96 -10.13
C PHE A 226 -10.32 -8.99 -11.29
N MET A 227 -11.01 -9.13 -12.44
CA MET A 227 -10.85 -8.28 -13.62
C MET A 227 -12.17 -8.12 -14.40
N LYS A 228 -12.93 -7.09 -14.06
CA LYS A 228 -13.79 -6.37 -15.00
C LYS A 228 -14.06 -4.99 -14.42
N ILE A 229 -13.13 -4.07 -14.67
CA ILE A 229 -13.32 -2.66 -15.08
C ILE A 229 -11.91 -2.24 -15.54
N GLY A 230 -11.57 -2.65 -16.76
CA GLY A 230 -10.78 -1.77 -17.60
C GLY A 230 -11.82 -0.85 -18.24
N ASN A 231 -12.00 0.34 -17.67
CA ASN A 231 -12.48 1.44 -18.50
C ASN A 231 -11.22 2.06 -19.10
N THR A 232 -11.04 1.74 -20.38
CA THR A 232 -10.22 2.43 -21.36
C THR A 232 -10.49 3.94 -21.35
N PRO A 233 -9.55 4.72 -21.90
CA PRO A 233 -9.73 5.19 -23.27
C PRO A 233 -8.97 4.34 -24.30
#